data_AF-A0A2E9CGB9-F1
#
_entry.id   AF-A0A2E9CGB9-F1
#
_cell.length_a   1.000
_cell.length_b   1.000
_cell.length_c   1.000
_cell.angle_alpha   90.00
_cell.angle_beta   90.00
_cell.angle_gamma   90.00
#
_symmetry.space_group_name_H-M   'P 1'
#
loop_
_entity.id
_entity.type
_entity.pdbx_description
1 polymer ?
#
loop_
_entity_poly.entity_id
_entity_poly.type
_entity_poly.pdbx_seq_one_letter_code
_entity_poly.pdbx_strand_id
1 'polypeptide(L)'
;VIVTEGVPVVDTMEIINRAKNSNTIVVGPNCPGLMTPGEAKIGIIPGDIVQSGNIGVVSRSGTLTYEVAHQLNNSNLGVSTIFGIGGDPIKQTNFKEVLQLFNDDSSTEKIVLIGEIGGDAEEIAAEYIKNNVQKPVIAFIAGKTAKEGKTMGHAGAIVQGDVGTAEGKIKALSEAGAKIADKLSDIPNLLK
;
A
#
# COMPACT_ATOMS: atom_id res chain seq x y z
N VAL A 1 13.93 -1.20 6.89
CA VAL A 1 12.74 -0.35 7.10
C VAL A 1 13.22 1.04 7.48
N ILE A 2 12.82 2.06 6.72
CA ILE A 2 13.18 3.47 6.94
C ILE A 2 11.89 4.20 7.30
N VAL A 3 11.67 4.43 8.59
CA VAL A 3 10.44 5.11 9.08
C VAL A 3 10.50 6.61 8.80
N THR A 4 11.68 7.20 8.90
CA THR A 4 11.92 8.64 8.81
C THR A 4 11.37 9.24 7.52
N GLU A 5 10.63 10.34 7.66
CA GLU A 5 10.17 11.20 6.58
C GLU A 5 11.21 12.29 6.26
N GLY A 6 11.23 12.78 5.02
CA GLY A 6 12.12 13.88 4.61
C GLY A 6 13.56 13.46 4.34
N VAL A 7 13.80 12.17 4.09
CA VAL A 7 15.10 11.69 3.62
C VAL A 7 15.35 12.26 2.22
N PRO A 8 16.51 12.91 1.96
CA PRO A 8 16.80 13.45 0.63
C PRO A 8 16.72 12.37 -0.45
N VAL A 9 16.11 12.71 -1.59
CA VAL A 9 15.90 11.78 -2.72
C VAL A 9 17.22 11.15 -3.16
N VAL A 10 18.30 11.93 -3.23
CA VAL A 10 19.65 11.44 -3.62
C VAL A 10 20.17 10.38 -2.66
N ASP A 11 19.96 10.55 -1.36
CA ASP A 11 20.39 9.59 -0.34
C ASP A 11 19.57 8.30 -0.44
N THR A 12 18.26 8.43 -0.64
CA THR A 12 17.36 7.28 -0.88
C THR A 12 17.76 6.50 -2.13
N MET A 13 18.12 7.20 -3.22
CA MET A 13 18.61 6.56 -4.44
C MET A 13 19.90 5.77 -4.20
N GLU A 14 20.86 6.33 -3.44
CA GLU A 14 22.11 5.65 -3.09
C GLU A 14 21.87 4.43 -2.20
N ILE A 15 20.98 4.53 -1.21
CA ILE A 15 20.59 3.40 -0.35
C ILE A 15 20.00 2.26 -1.19
N ILE A 16 19.05 2.57 -2.08
CA ILE A 16 18.41 1.58 -2.94
C ILE A 16 19.44 0.97 -3.90
N ASN A 17 20.35 1.76 -4.47
CA ASN A 17 21.39 1.28 -5.36
C ASN A 17 22.34 0.28 -4.68
N ARG A 18 22.72 0.55 -3.43
CA ARG A 18 23.50 -0.39 -2.62
C ARG A 18 22.70 -1.66 -2.28
N ALA A 19 21.43 -1.50 -1.92
CA ALA A 19 20.56 -2.62 -1.59
C ALA A 19 20.38 -3.58 -2.77
N LYS A 20 20.26 -3.08 -4.01
CA LYS A 20 20.15 -3.88 -5.25
C LYS A 20 21.29 -4.88 -5.46
N ASN A 21 22.49 -4.56 -4.97
CA ASN A 21 23.67 -5.42 -5.10
C ASN A 21 23.83 -6.35 -3.87
N SER A 22 22.76 -6.58 -3.11
CA SER A 22 22.75 -7.38 -1.90
C SER A 22 21.41 -8.10 -1.72
N ASN A 23 21.29 -8.92 -0.67
CA ASN A 23 20.02 -9.56 -0.28
C ASN A 23 19.14 -8.65 0.62
N THR A 24 19.30 -7.34 0.52
CA THR A 24 18.60 -6.36 1.38
C THR A 24 17.33 -5.86 0.71
N ILE A 25 16.21 -5.89 1.44
CA ILE A 25 14.94 -5.27 1.05
C ILE A 25 14.74 -3.98 1.87
N VAL A 26 14.47 -2.88 1.17
CA VAL A 26 14.25 -1.55 1.72
C VAL A 26 12.78 -1.18 1.61
N VAL A 27 12.10 -1.18 2.76
CA VAL A 27 10.75 -0.63 2.93
C VAL A 27 10.86 0.81 3.43
N GLY A 28 10.10 1.72 2.81
CA GLY A 28 10.21 3.18 3.01
C GLY A 28 11.15 3.85 2.01
N PRO A 29 11.55 5.12 2.23
CA PRO A 29 11.33 5.95 3.43
C PRO A 29 9.90 6.41 3.67
N ASN A 30 9.70 7.23 4.72
CA ASN A 30 8.42 7.85 5.06
C ASN A 30 7.29 6.80 5.18
N CYS A 31 7.50 5.80 6.04
CA CYS A 31 6.60 4.66 6.13
C CYS A 31 6.33 4.25 7.58
N PRO A 32 5.16 3.67 7.88
CA PRO A 32 4.90 3.14 9.21
C PRO A 32 5.63 1.81 9.47
N GLY A 33 6.18 1.18 8.41
CA GLY A 33 6.92 -0.08 8.48
C GLY A 33 6.06 -1.30 8.16
N LEU A 34 6.35 -2.43 8.80
CA LEU A 34 5.72 -3.73 8.55
C LEU A 34 5.34 -4.45 9.84
N MET A 35 4.24 -5.21 9.80
CA MET A 35 3.73 -5.94 10.95
C MET A 35 3.06 -7.26 10.54
N THR A 36 3.47 -8.35 11.18
CA THR A 36 2.85 -9.69 11.11
C THR A 36 2.34 -10.02 12.52
N PRO A 37 1.02 -10.10 12.75
CA PRO A 37 0.46 -10.25 14.09
C PRO A 37 0.92 -11.53 14.78
N GLY A 38 1.41 -11.42 16.02
CA GLY A 38 1.93 -12.55 16.79
C GLY A 38 3.38 -12.95 16.45
N GLU A 39 3.98 -12.38 15.40
CA GLU A 39 5.33 -12.73 14.96
C GLU A 39 6.31 -11.56 15.07
N ALA A 40 6.07 -10.48 14.34
CA ALA A 40 7.03 -9.38 14.24
C ALA A 40 6.38 -8.03 13.96
N LYS A 41 6.99 -6.98 14.50
CA LYS A 41 6.62 -5.58 14.23
C LYS A 41 7.89 -4.75 14.07
N ILE A 42 8.09 -4.21 12.87
CA ILE A 42 9.23 -3.34 12.56
C ILE A 42 8.67 -2.00 12.07
N GLY A 43 8.62 -1.02 12.98
CA GLY A 43 8.08 0.31 12.72
C GLY A 43 7.04 0.74 13.76
N ILE A 44 6.20 1.68 13.35
CA ILE A 44 5.29 2.45 14.21
C ILE A 44 3.80 2.08 14.03
N ILE A 45 3.49 0.98 13.34
CA ILE A 45 2.13 0.41 13.32
C ILE A 45 1.72 0.07 14.77
N PRO A 46 0.54 0.51 15.26
CA PRO A 46 0.01 0.11 16.56
C PRO A 46 -0.39 -1.37 16.55
N GLY A 47 0.05 -2.15 17.53
CA GLY A 47 -0.15 -3.60 17.53
C GLY A 47 -1.51 -4.06 18.07
N ASP A 48 -2.14 -3.22 18.89
CA ASP A 48 -3.42 -3.44 19.58
C ASP A 48 -4.64 -3.35 18.66
N ILE A 49 -4.49 -2.74 17.49
CA ILE A 49 -5.55 -2.62 16.47
C ILE A 49 -5.48 -3.72 15.41
N VAL A 50 -4.61 -4.71 15.59
CA VAL A 50 -4.33 -5.74 14.58
C VAL A 50 -4.47 -7.13 15.19
N GLN A 51 -5.23 -8.00 14.52
CA GLN A 51 -5.35 -9.42 14.87
C GLN A 51 -4.88 -10.30 13.71
N SER A 52 -4.42 -11.51 14.03
CA SER A 52 -3.97 -12.48 13.03
C SER A 52 -5.14 -12.95 12.16
N GLY A 53 -4.89 -13.13 10.86
CA GLY A 53 -5.83 -13.68 9.90
C GLY A 53 -5.15 -13.85 8.54
N ASN A 54 -5.93 -13.76 7.47
CA ASN A 54 -5.51 -14.13 6.12
C ASN A 54 -5.57 -12.99 5.10
N ILE A 55 -5.65 -11.74 5.57
CA ILE A 55 -5.70 -10.56 4.71
C ILE A 55 -4.34 -9.87 4.66
N GLY A 56 -3.75 -9.79 3.47
CA GLY A 56 -2.57 -8.96 3.24
C GLY A 56 -2.97 -7.50 3.05
N VAL A 57 -2.33 -6.55 3.75
CA VAL A 57 -2.62 -5.11 3.60
C VAL A 57 -1.37 -4.38 3.12
N VAL A 58 -1.49 -3.60 2.05
CA VAL A 58 -0.42 -2.72 1.55
C VAL A 58 -0.91 -1.29 1.42
N SER A 59 -0.10 -0.32 1.88
CA SER A 59 -0.50 1.09 1.93
C SER A 59 0.68 2.04 1.79
N ARG A 60 0.44 3.19 1.14
CA ARG A 60 1.37 4.33 1.16
C ARG A 60 1.28 5.15 2.45
N SER A 61 0.10 5.23 3.06
CA SER A 61 -0.18 6.11 4.19
C SER A 61 -0.21 5.37 5.53
N GLY A 62 0.49 5.91 6.53
CA GLY A 62 0.47 5.38 7.90
C GLY A 62 -0.93 5.37 8.52
N THR A 63 -1.57 6.53 8.61
CA THR A 63 -2.87 6.65 9.31
C THR A 63 -3.99 5.89 8.60
N LEU A 64 -4.01 5.86 7.25
CA LEU A 64 -4.99 5.04 6.53
C LEU A 64 -4.76 3.54 6.76
N THR A 65 -3.50 3.11 6.94
CA THR A 65 -3.18 1.73 7.32
C THR A 65 -3.81 1.38 8.67
N TYR A 66 -3.70 2.28 9.65
CA TYR A 66 -4.22 2.06 10.99
C TYR A 66 -5.75 2.00 10.98
N GLU A 67 -6.38 2.90 10.23
CA GLU A 67 -7.84 2.92 10.08
C GLU A 67 -8.34 1.61 9.44
N VAL A 68 -7.71 1.13 8.37
CA VAL A 68 -8.10 -0.15 7.77
C VAL A 68 -7.87 -1.31 8.71
N ALA A 69 -6.74 -1.36 9.41
CA ALA A 69 -6.49 -2.40 10.41
C ALA A 69 -7.58 -2.40 11.49
N HIS A 70 -7.97 -1.22 11.99
CA HIS A 70 -9.04 -1.06 12.96
C HIS A 70 -10.41 -1.51 12.43
N GLN A 71 -10.77 -1.14 11.19
CA GLN A 71 -12.04 -1.54 10.56
C GLN A 71 -12.12 -3.07 10.35
N LEU A 72 -11.00 -3.69 9.94
CA LEU A 72 -10.91 -5.15 9.83
C LEU A 72 -11.08 -5.81 11.20
N ASN A 73 -10.34 -5.33 12.21
CA ASN A 73 -10.39 -5.87 13.56
C ASN A 73 -11.81 -5.84 14.14
N ASN A 74 -12.49 -4.69 14.08
CA ASN A 74 -13.87 -4.52 14.53
C ASN A 74 -14.88 -5.40 13.77
N SER A 75 -14.52 -5.86 12.57
CA SER A 75 -15.34 -6.75 11.75
C SER A 75 -14.99 -8.23 11.94
N ASN A 76 -14.18 -8.57 12.94
CA ASN A 76 -13.62 -9.91 13.18
C ASN A 76 -12.84 -10.47 11.98
N LEU A 77 -12.19 -9.57 11.23
CA LEU A 77 -11.27 -9.92 10.16
C LEU A 77 -9.84 -9.66 10.64
N GLY A 78 -8.94 -10.57 10.33
CA GLY A 78 -7.53 -10.49 10.71
C GLY A 78 -6.63 -10.37 9.49
N VAL A 79 -5.41 -9.88 9.72
CA VAL A 79 -4.40 -9.69 8.69
C VAL A 79 -3.32 -10.75 8.78
N SER A 80 -2.81 -11.18 7.64
CA SER A 80 -1.59 -12.01 7.57
C SER A 80 -0.39 -11.12 7.83
N THR A 81 -0.21 -10.07 7.04
CA THR A 81 0.85 -9.06 7.21
C THR A 81 0.41 -7.71 6.65
N ILE A 82 0.85 -6.64 7.31
CA ILE A 82 0.69 -5.25 6.87
C ILE A 82 2.03 -4.72 6.38
N PHE A 83 2.03 -4.13 5.18
CA PHE A 83 3.13 -3.37 4.59
C PHE A 83 2.72 -1.91 4.40
N GLY A 84 3.25 -1.02 5.24
CA GLY A 84 3.30 0.39 4.91
C GLY A 84 4.54 0.67 4.07
N ILE A 85 4.37 0.85 2.76
CA ILE A 85 5.48 1.07 1.83
C ILE A 85 6.01 2.51 1.85
N GLY A 86 5.17 3.44 2.31
CA GLY A 86 5.51 4.85 2.53
C GLY A 86 5.10 5.79 1.40
N GLY A 87 5.15 7.10 1.69
CA GLY A 87 4.63 8.17 0.84
C GLY A 87 5.63 8.76 -0.16
N ASP A 88 6.92 8.48 0.00
CA ASP A 88 7.97 9.11 -0.81
C ASP A 88 8.01 8.58 -2.26
N PRO A 89 8.40 9.38 -3.25
CA PRO A 89 8.34 8.98 -4.67
C PRO A 89 9.37 7.90 -5.05
N ILE A 90 10.50 7.82 -4.35
CA ILE A 90 11.57 6.86 -4.65
C ILE A 90 11.60 5.79 -3.56
N LYS A 91 11.26 4.55 -3.95
CA LYS A 91 11.16 3.39 -3.05
C LYS A 91 11.60 2.13 -3.78
N GLN A 92 12.18 1.17 -3.04
CA GLN A 92 12.46 -0.17 -3.58
C GLN A 92 11.21 -1.05 -3.51
N THR A 93 10.59 -1.15 -2.33
CA THR A 93 9.37 -1.92 -2.13
C THR A 93 8.15 -1.07 -2.50
N ASN A 94 7.54 -1.34 -3.67
CA ASN A 94 6.29 -0.72 -4.11
C ASN A 94 5.14 -1.73 -4.07
N PHE A 95 3.95 -1.31 -4.52
CA PHE A 95 2.77 -2.16 -4.58
C PHE A 95 3.03 -3.47 -5.33
N LYS A 96 3.74 -3.42 -6.46
CA LYS A 96 4.07 -4.61 -7.25
C LYS A 96 4.81 -5.66 -6.44
N GLU A 97 5.90 -5.27 -5.76
CA GLU A 97 6.70 -6.21 -4.96
C GLU A 97 5.88 -6.80 -3.81
N VAL A 98 5.05 -6.00 -3.15
CA VAL A 98 4.20 -6.49 -2.05
C VAL A 98 3.06 -7.37 -2.55
N LEU A 99 2.46 -7.04 -3.69
CA LEU A 99 1.44 -7.86 -4.34
C LEU A 99 2.00 -9.23 -4.70
N GLN A 100 3.25 -9.30 -5.20
CA GLN A 100 3.92 -10.56 -5.45
C GLN A 100 4.08 -11.36 -4.15
N LEU A 101 4.62 -10.75 -3.09
CA LEU A 101 4.80 -11.41 -1.79
C LEU A 101 3.48 -11.98 -1.26
N PHE A 102 2.40 -11.18 -1.31
CA PHE A 102 1.09 -11.64 -0.88
C PHE A 102 0.50 -12.71 -1.80
N ASN A 103 0.75 -12.65 -3.10
CA ASN A 103 0.28 -13.67 -4.05
C ASN A 103 0.96 -15.03 -3.81
N ASP A 104 2.25 -15.00 -3.47
CA ASP A 104 3.07 -16.21 -3.25
C ASP A 104 2.90 -16.79 -1.83
N ASP A 105 2.43 -16.00 -0.86
CA ASP A 105 2.23 -16.41 0.53
C ASP A 105 0.94 -17.21 0.73
N SER A 106 1.04 -18.50 1.07
CA SER A 106 -0.12 -19.38 1.30
C SER A 106 -1.01 -18.96 2.49
N SER A 107 -0.52 -18.15 3.42
CA SER A 107 -1.32 -17.66 4.55
C SER A 107 -2.18 -16.45 4.19
N THR A 108 -1.86 -15.78 3.08
CA THR A 108 -2.65 -14.67 2.55
C THR A 108 -3.67 -15.19 1.55
N GLU A 109 -4.96 -14.93 1.78
CA GLU A 109 -6.06 -15.32 0.88
C GLU A 109 -6.64 -14.13 0.11
N LYS A 110 -6.61 -12.93 0.69
CA LYS A 110 -7.19 -11.71 0.12
C LYS A 110 -6.23 -10.54 0.34
N ILE A 111 -6.26 -9.57 -0.55
CA ILE A 111 -5.35 -8.43 -0.51
C ILE A 111 -6.14 -7.12 -0.45
N VAL A 112 -5.73 -6.22 0.44
CA VAL A 112 -6.22 -4.84 0.51
C VAL A 112 -5.09 -3.90 0.09
N LEU A 113 -5.34 -3.11 -0.97
CA LEU A 113 -4.44 -2.09 -1.48
C LEU A 113 -4.99 -0.70 -1.16
N ILE A 114 -4.21 0.10 -0.44
CA ILE A 114 -4.56 1.47 -0.06
C ILE A 114 -3.62 2.43 -0.78
N GLY A 115 -4.12 3.00 -1.87
CA GLY A 115 -3.42 3.98 -2.69
C GLY A 115 -3.86 5.42 -2.40
N GLU A 116 -3.21 6.33 -3.10
CA GLU A 116 -3.49 7.76 -3.07
C GLU A 116 -3.21 8.38 -4.44
N ILE A 117 -3.70 9.60 -4.68
CA ILE A 117 -3.33 10.35 -5.89
C ILE A 117 -1.82 10.58 -6.01
N GLY A 118 -1.39 10.81 -7.25
CA GLY A 118 -0.03 11.19 -7.61
C GLY A 118 0.92 10.01 -7.86
N GLY A 119 1.76 10.17 -8.88
CA GLY A 119 2.51 9.07 -9.49
C GLY A 119 1.61 8.00 -10.13
N ASP A 120 2.22 6.97 -10.70
CA ASP A 120 1.59 5.91 -11.50
C ASP A 120 1.64 4.52 -10.81
N ALA A 121 2.02 4.48 -9.53
CA ALA A 121 2.31 3.23 -8.82
C ALA A 121 1.10 2.29 -8.74
N GLU A 122 -0.10 2.84 -8.60
CA GLU A 122 -1.36 2.10 -8.55
C GLU A 122 -1.79 1.60 -9.94
N GLU A 123 -1.51 2.36 -11.01
CA GLU A 123 -1.72 1.93 -12.39
C GLU A 123 -0.77 0.78 -12.76
N ILE A 124 0.51 0.87 -12.38
CA ILE A 124 1.49 -0.22 -12.51
C ILE A 124 1.03 -1.45 -11.68
N ALA A 125 0.51 -1.22 -10.48
CA ALA A 125 -0.05 -2.29 -9.65
C ALA A 125 -1.25 -2.95 -10.34
N ALA A 126 -2.13 -2.18 -10.98
CA ALA A 126 -3.26 -2.72 -11.72
C ALA A 126 -2.81 -3.62 -12.88
N GLU A 127 -1.82 -3.21 -13.67
CA GLU A 127 -1.25 -4.06 -14.72
C GLU A 127 -0.68 -5.38 -14.13
N TYR A 128 0.01 -5.30 -13.00
CA TYR A 128 0.54 -6.48 -12.33
C TYR A 128 -0.57 -7.40 -11.81
N ILE A 129 -1.62 -6.83 -11.20
CA ILE A 129 -2.79 -7.57 -10.70
C ILE A 129 -3.42 -8.37 -11.83
N LYS A 130 -3.72 -7.71 -12.95
CA LYS A 130 -4.37 -8.32 -14.12
C LYS A 130 -3.62 -9.53 -14.67
N ASN A 131 -2.29 -9.47 -14.66
CA ASN A 131 -1.44 -10.46 -15.31
C ASN A 131 -0.93 -11.57 -14.37
N ASN A 132 -0.85 -11.32 -13.06
CA ASN A 132 -0.10 -12.18 -12.14
C ASN A 132 -0.83 -12.53 -10.84
N VAL A 133 -1.75 -11.68 -10.36
CA VAL A 133 -2.37 -11.86 -9.04
C VAL A 133 -3.63 -12.69 -9.18
N GLN A 134 -3.67 -13.82 -8.48
CA GLN A 134 -4.81 -14.76 -8.51
C GLN A 134 -5.77 -14.56 -7.32
N LYS A 135 -5.32 -13.83 -6.29
CA LYS A 135 -6.06 -13.59 -5.06
C LYS A 135 -7.00 -12.38 -5.21
N PRO A 136 -8.19 -12.39 -4.59
CA PRO A 136 -9.09 -11.24 -4.60
C PRO A 136 -8.40 -9.99 -4.05
N VAL A 137 -8.49 -8.89 -4.79
CA VAL A 137 -7.95 -7.58 -4.40
C VAL A 137 -9.09 -6.60 -4.14
N ILE A 138 -9.06 -5.94 -2.99
CA ILE A 138 -9.90 -4.78 -2.68
C ILE A 138 -8.98 -3.56 -2.69
N ALA A 139 -9.37 -2.49 -3.37
CA ALA A 139 -8.57 -1.27 -3.45
C ALA A 139 -9.35 -0.03 -2.99
N PHE A 140 -8.64 0.88 -2.33
CA PHE A 140 -9.13 2.21 -1.99
C PHE A 140 -8.12 3.26 -2.47
N ILE A 141 -8.62 4.33 -3.09
CA ILE A 141 -7.79 5.47 -3.53
C ILE A 141 -8.19 6.73 -2.76
N ALA A 142 -7.28 7.23 -1.94
CA ALA A 142 -7.44 8.50 -1.25
C ALA A 142 -7.30 9.69 -2.21
N GLY A 143 -7.91 10.82 -1.86
CA GLY A 143 -7.72 12.09 -2.59
C GLY A 143 -8.66 12.32 -3.78
N LYS A 144 -9.80 11.61 -3.88
CA LYS A 144 -10.82 11.79 -4.95
C LYS A 144 -11.25 13.23 -5.19
N THR A 145 -11.20 14.08 -4.16
CA THR A 145 -11.63 15.50 -4.21
C THR A 145 -10.46 16.49 -4.34
N ALA A 146 -9.24 16.01 -4.60
CA ALA A 146 -8.08 16.88 -4.72
C ALA A 146 -8.15 17.71 -6.01
N LYS A 147 -7.67 18.94 -5.94
CA LYS A 147 -7.56 19.84 -7.10
C LYS A 147 -6.26 19.55 -7.85
N GLU A 148 -6.31 19.67 -9.17
CA GLU A 148 -5.16 19.52 -10.06
C GLU A 148 -4.00 20.46 -9.65
N GLY A 149 -2.76 20.00 -9.83
CA GLY A 149 -1.56 20.79 -9.54
C GLY A 149 -1.25 21.02 -8.05
N LYS A 150 -1.95 20.35 -7.12
CA LYS A 150 -1.65 20.42 -5.68
C LYS A 150 -1.01 19.14 -5.16
N THR A 151 0.11 19.31 -4.46
CA THR A 151 0.70 18.26 -3.62
C THR A 151 -0.13 18.09 -2.35
N MET A 152 -0.54 16.86 -2.06
CA MET A 152 -1.30 16.53 -0.84
C MET A 152 -0.41 15.78 0.15
N GLY A 153 0.19 16.50 1.11
CA GLY A 153 0.94 15.91 2.24
C GLY A 153 2.22 15.19 1.82
N HIS A 154 2.10 13.96 1.32
CA HIS A 154 3.23 13.13 0.89
C HIS A 154 3.93 13.70 -0.34
N ALA A 155 5.27 13.63 -0.34
CA ALA A 155 6.11 14.15 -1.42
C ALA A 155 5.80 13.51 -2.79
N GLY A 156 5.29 12.28 -2.83
CA GLY A 156 4.91 11.58 -4.06
C GLY A 156 3.49 11.89 -4.59
N ALA A 157 2.70 12.72 -3.92
CA ALA A 157 1.32 13.02 -4.29
C ALA A 157 1.21 14.15 -5.34
N ILE A 158 1.90 14.02 -6.49
CA ILE A 158 1.87 14.99 -7.59
C ILE A 158 1.11 14.39 -8.77
N VAL A 159 0.04 15.08 -9.21
CA VAL A 159 -0.75 14.73 -10.40
C VAL A 159 -0.16 15.45 -11.62
N GLN A 160 0.08 14.73 -12.72
CA GLN A 160 0.61 15.29 -13.97
C GLN A 160 -0.27 14.86 -15.16
N GLY A 161 -1.05 15.81 -15.70
CA GLY A 161 -2.04 15.52 -16.74
C GLY A 161 -3.05 14.47 -16.25
N ASP A 162 -3.32 13.46 -17.09
CA ASP A 162 -4.27 12.39 -16.76
C ASP A 162 -3.69 11.30 -15.85
N VAL A 163 -2.35 11.27 -15.68
CA VAL A 163 -1.64 10.25 -14.91
C VAL A 163 -1.59 10.64 -13.43
N GLY A 164 -1.91 9.67 -12.56
CA GLY A 164 -1.92 9.87 -11.13
C GLY A 164 -3.21 10.49 -10.57
N THR A 165 -4.23 10.69 -11.41
CA THR A 165 -5.56 11.10 -10.95
C THR A 165 -6.23 9.98 -10.16
N ALA A 166 -7.10 10.32 -9.21
CA ALA A 166 -7.88 9.31 -8.48
C ALA A 166 -8.75 8.48 -9.44
N GLU A 167 -9.36 9.15 -10.43
CA GLU A 167 -10.21 8.51 -11.44
C GLU A 167 -9.42 7.51 -12.31
N GLY A 168 -8.26 7.91 -12.82
CA GLY A 168 -7.39 7.04 -13.61
C GLY A 168 -6.97 5.78 -12.84
N LYS A 169 -6.56 5.95 -11.58
CA LYS A 169 -6.19 4.83 -10.69
C LYS A 169 -7.34 3.88 -10.41
N ILE A 170 -8.52 4.43 -10.08
CA ILE A 170 -9.73 3.64 -9.82
C ILE A 170 -10.12 2.84 -11.06
N LYS A 171 -10.09 3.48 -12.23
CA LYS A 171 -10.39 2.82 -13.50
C LYS A 171 -9.41 1.69 -13.77
N ALA A 172 -8.12 1.94 -13.69
CA ALA A 172 -7.08 0.93 -13.93
C ALA A 172 -7.24 -0.28 -13.00
N LEU A 173 -7.38 -0.05 -11.69
CA LEU A 173 -7.55 -1.12 -10.70
C LEU A 173 -8.86 -1.90 -10.90
N SER A 174 -9.95 -1.22 -11.22
CA SER A 174 -11.24 -1.87 -11.52
C SER A 174 -11.15 -2.75 -12.77
N GLU A 175 -10.54 -2.26 -13.85
CA GLU A 175 -10.31 -3.01 -15.09
C GLU A 175 -9.35 -4.19 -14.91
N ALA A 176 -8.49 -4.14 -13.89
CA ALA A 176 -7.64 -5.25 -13.48
C ALA A 176 -8.36 -6.31 -12.61
N GLY A 177 -9.63 -6.07 -12.25
CA GLY A 177 -10.45 -6.99 -11.47
C GLY A 177 -10.47 -6.72 -9.96
N ALA A 178 -9.88 -5.61 -9.49
CA ALA A 178 -9.96 -5.23 -8.08
C ALA A 178 -11.36 -4.66 -7.76
N LYS A 179 -11.92 -5.03 -6.61
CA LYS A 179 -13.13 -4.38 -6.08
C LYS A 179 -12.74 -3.03 -5.49
N ILE A 180 -13.40 -1.96 -5.91
CA ILE A 180 -13.09 -0.61 -5.43
C ILE A 180 -13.99 -0.26 -4.23
N ALA A 181 -13.35 0.10 -3.11
CA ALA A 181 -14.03 0.66 -1.95
C ALA A 181 -14.21 2.17 -2.10
N ASP A 182 -15.41 2.67 -1.82
CA ASP A 182 -15.66 4.11 -1.82
C ASP A 182 -15.23 4.78 -0.53
N LYS A 183 -15.40 4.09 0.60
CA LYS A 183 -14.94 4.46 1.93
C LYS A 183 -14.16 3.31 2.55
N LEU A 184 -13.26 3.64 3.47
CA LEU A 184 -12.51 2.62 4.22
C LEU A 184 -13.43 1.66 4.98
N SER A 185 -14.56 2.16 5.48
CA SER A 185 -15.61 1.36 6.15
C SER A 185 -16.27 0.30 5.26
N ASP A 186 -16.12 0.40 3.94
CA ASP A 186 -16.74 -0.54 3.00
C ASP A 186 -15.86 -1.79 2.80
N ILE A 187 -14.55 -1.68 3.09
CA ILE A 187 -13.55 -2.74 2.89
C ILE A 187 -13.96 -4.05 3.56
N PRO A 188 -14.36 -4.08 4.85
CA PRO A 188 -14.74 -5.34 5.49
C PRO A 188 -15.91 -6.07 4.82
N ASN A 189 -16.86 -5.33 4.24
CA ASN A 189 -17.99 -5.93 3.54
C ASN A 189 -17.60 -6.47 2.16
N LEU A 190 -16.70 -5.79 1.45
CA LEU A 190 -16.19 -6.24 0.14
C LEU A 190 -15.32 -7.49 0.22
N LEU A 191 -14.74 -7.74 1.40
CA LEU A 191 -13.93 -8.91 1.74
C LEU A 191 -14.74 -10.15 2.11
N LYS A 192 -16.03 -10.03 2.44
CA LYS A 192 -16.92 -11.15 2.72
C LYS A 192 -17.44 -11.77 1.43
#